data_AF-A0A6A5H9E5-F1
#
_entry.id   AF-A0A6A5H9E5-F1
#
_cell.length_a   1.000
_cell.length_b   1.000
_cell.length_c   1.000
_cell.angle_alpha   90.00
_cell.angle_beta   90.00
_cell.angle_gamma   90.00
#
_symmetry.space_group_name_H-M   'P 1'
#
loop_
_entity.id
_entity.type
_entity.pdbx_description
1 polymer ?
#
loop_
_entity_poly.entity_id
_entity_poly.type
_entity_poly.pdbx_seq_one_letter_code
_entity_poly.pdbx_strand_id
1 'polypeptide(L)'
;MTTRPKPLFYGTAKCVALYMNPNVRLQLFFRCPMFQTVHRNQTLRIRDLIVRPDKFEIDGTIYKLGVITQYTNKLTPTFLYLRNNEGGLQTDVDVYGLPINTTGNMRDDKEEIEILQREIKRLEENQRKLGFYDNFIQILFEIEEAQSKIDVLQMRIYKSPSSCRNHLRLTVITGENYKKELVAYEKPFKLAREYLERRIFCNGYIQVRNLQIGEDFKKHDLLDGIPLEPLFRKDPQGDLVKPLLSIREGCLEVEMLKVTKNLTNALTSLRTVLSAAVPLKHLRTVNQSFPDDPIIKTSQLVSMVGKLPFYVLSRSPNNRTHIDSYTDFPSLSFTDVVNEWMESDMSVGTYYSMGIHAAPFLEGLFNLFRKLPGAETAENKETRSTRFPECVIIPMKNNTELNVYCNEPNNEEKEYCSTEFILKMKWQPKGYARVVK
;
A
#
# COMPACT_ATOMS: atom_id res chain seq x y z
N MET A 1 -31.00 5.72 -37.31
CA MET A 1 -30.19 5.78 -36.07
C MET A 1 -30.58 7.03 -35.30
N THR A 2 -31.39 6.92 -34.25
CA THR A 2 -31.77 8.07 -33.41
C THR A 2 -30.65 8.37 -32.41
N THR A 3 -29.86 9.41 -32.68
CA THR A 3 -28.91 9.94 -31.72
C THR A 3 -29.69 10.51 -30.52
N ARG A 4 -29.46 9.98 -29.32
CA ARG A 4 -30.04 10.54 -28.09
C ARG A 4 -29.62 12.02 -28.01
N PRO A 5 -30.56 12.96 -27.78
CA PRO A 5 -30.21 14.37 -27.69
C PRO A 5 -29.22 14.58 -26.55
N LYS A 6 -28.06 15.18 -26.86
CA LYS A 6 -27.12 15.62 -25.82
C LYS A 6 -27.83 16.71 -25.02
N PRO A 7 -27.94 16.61 -23.67
CA PRO A 7 -28.58 17.65 -22.88
C PRO A 7 -27.91 19.00 -23.15
N LEU A 8 -28.70 20.09 -23.14
CA LEU A 8 -28.24 21.47 -23.44
C LEU A 8 -26.99 21.90 -22.65
N PHE A 9 -26.69 21.23 -21.53
CA PHE A 9 -25.58 21.51 -20.62
C PHE A 9 -24.48 20.44 -20.60
N TYR A 10 -24.45 19.51 -21.57
CA TYR A 10 -23.51 18.37 -21.55
C TYR A 10 -22.03 18.80 -21.55
N GLY A 11 -21.69 19.84 -22.32
CA GLY A 11 -20.33 20.40 -22.35
C GLY A 11 -19.92 20.97 -20.99
N THR A 12 -20.74 21.86 -20.44
CA THR A 12 -20.52 22.47 -19.11
C THR A 12 -20.46 21.41 -18.00
N ALA A 13 -21.33 20.40 -18.05
CA ALA A 13 -21.33 19.31 -17.09
C ALA A 13 -20.05 18.47 -17.14
N LYS A 14 -19.43 18.27 -18.32
CA LYS A 14 -18.12 17.61 -18.44
C LYS A 14 -17.02 18.41 -17.75
N CYS A 15 -16.97 19.73 -18.00
CA CYS A 15 -15.99 20.60 -17.36
C CYS A 15 -16.13 20.57 -15.84
N VAL A 16 -17.36 20.74 -15.33
CA VAL A 16 -17.64 20.67 -13.89
C VAL A 16 -17.28 19.29 -13.33
N ALA A 17 -17.68 18.20 -13.98
CA ALA A 17 -17.40 16.84 -13.51
C ALA A 17 -15.90 16.53 -13.42
N LEU A 18 -15.07 17.09 -14.30
CA LEU A 18 -13.61 16.88 -14.30
C LEU A 18 -12.93 17.42 -13.04
N TYR A 19 -13.42 18.53 -12.48
CA TYR A 19 -12.84 19.21 -11.33
C TYR A 19 -13.66 19.06 -10.04
N MET A 20 -14.82 18.40 -10.13
CA MET A 20 -15.67 18.10 -8.98
C MET A 20 -14.97 17.11 -8.04
N ASN A 21 -15.13 17.33 -6.73
CA ASN A 21 -14.70 16.38 -5.72
C ASN A 21 -15.22 14.96 -6.07
N PRO A 22 -14.35 13.92 -6.12
CA PRO A 22 -14.74 12.57 -6.52
C PRO A 22 -15.91 12.00 -5.74
N ASN A 23 -15.96 12.21 -4.43
CA ASN A 23 -17.01 11.66 -3.58
C ASN A 23 -18.36 12.35 -3.85
N VAL A 24 -18.37 13.68 -3.99
CA VAL A 24 -19.59 14.41 -4.42
C VAL A 24 -20.06 13.92 -5.79
N ARG A 25 -19.12 13.71 -6.71
CA ARG A 25 -19.39 13.22 -8.06
C ARG A 25 -20.02 11.81 -8.05
N LEU A 26 -19.54 10.92 -7.18
CA LEU A 26 -20.12 9.59 -6.99
C LEU A 26 -21.55 9.68 -6.40
N GLN A 27 -21.77 10.57 -5.43
CA GLN A 27 -23.10 10.78 -4.85
C GLN A 27 -24.12 11.27 -5.90
N LEU A 28 -23.70 12.13 -6.85
CA LEU A 28 -24.53 12.53 -8.00
C LEU A 28 -24.75 11.38 -8.97
N PHE A 29 -23.71 10.60 -9.27
CA PHE A 29 -23.80 9.43 -10.14
C PHE A 29 -24.86 8.43 -9.65
N PHE A 30 -24.91 8.17 -8.35
CA PHE A 30 -25.86 7.22 -7.76
C PHE A 30 -27.30 7.73 -7.71
N ARG A 31 -27.52 9.05 -7.61
CA ARG A 31 -28.87 9.64 -7.45
C ARG A 31 -29.46 10.24 -8.72
N CYS A 32 -28.63 10.61 -9.69
CA CYS A 32 -29.05 11.38 -10.86
C CYS A 32 -28.78 10.61 -12.16
N PRO A 33 -29.78 9.91 -12.75
CA PRO A 33 -29.61 9.14 -13.98
C PRO A 33 -29.01 9.95 -15.14
N MET A 34 -29.40 11.22 -15.27
CA MET A 34 -28.91 12.12 -16.33
C MET A 34 -27.42 12.45 -16.21
N PHE A 35 -26.84 12.36 -15.01
CA PHE A 35 -25.41 12.61 -14.78
C PHE A 35 -24.54 11.37 -15.09
N GLN A 36 -25.13 10.17 -15.17
CA GLN A 36 -24.37 8.94 -15.35
C GLN A 36 -23.55 8.92 -16.63
N THR A 37 -24.08 9.46 -17.73
CA THR A 37 -23.37 9.55 -19.01
C THR A 37 -22.18 10.51 -18.92
N VAL A 38 -22.31 11.63 -18.22
CA VAL A 38 -21.20 12.57 -18.00
C VAL A 38 -20.14 11.93 -17.13
N HIS A 39 -20.54 11.31 -16.02
CA HIS A 39 -19.63 10.65 -15.11
C HIS A 39 -18.81 9.57 -15.85
N ARG A 40 -19.45 8.63 -16.54
CA ARG A 40 -18.75 7.52 -17.23
C ARG A 40 -17.75 7.98 -18.30
N ASN A 41 -18.09 9.04 -19.04
CA ASN A 41 -17.29 9.50 -20.18
C ASN A 41 -16.19 10.49 -19.79
N GLN A 42 -16.29 11.13 -18.63
CA GLN A 42 -15.31 12.10 -18.18
C GLN A 42 -14.30 11.45 -17.25
N THR A 43 -13.02 11.81 -17.38
CA THR A 43 -11.95 11.36 -16.48
C THR A 43 -12.30 11.63 -15.02
N LEU A 44 -12.12 10.62 -14.16
CA LEU A 44 -12.19 10.78 -12.71
C LEU A 44 -10.80 11.12 -12.18
N ARG A 45 -10.64 12.30 -11.57
CA ARG A 45 -9.38 12.73 -10.96
C ARG A 45 -9.44 12.51 -9.46
N ILE A 46 -8.59 11.64 -8.94
CA ILE A 46 -8.46 11.34 -7.52
C ILE A 46 -7.09 11.84 -7.07
N ARG A 47 -7.04 12.57 -5.97
CA ARG A 47 -5.77 13.00 -5.39
C ARG A 47 -5.14 11.85 -4.64
N ASP A 48 -5.88 11.24 -3.72
CA ASP A 48 -5.40 10.20 -2.83
C ASP A 48 -6.32 8.98 -2.91
N LEU A 49 -5.81 7.87 -3.45
CA LEU A 49 -6.47 6.57 -3.46
C LEU A 49 -5.68 5.61 -2.57
N ILE A 50 -6.28 5.18 -1.46
CA ILE A 50 -5.64 4.23 -0.55
C ILE A 50 -6.42 2.92 -0.57
N VAL A 51 -5.73 1.82 -0.85
CA VAL A 51 -6.33 0.50 -1.03
C VAL A 51 -5.79 -0.44 0.05
N ARG A 52 -6.69 -0.93 0.89
CA ARG A 52 -6.43 -1.81 2.03
C ARG A 52 -7.26 -3.10 1.90
N PRO A 53 -6.94 -4.17 2.66
CA PRO A 53 -7.68 -5.43 2.56
C PRO A 53 -9.19 -5.28 2.75
N ASP A 54 -9.61 -4.46 3.72
CA ASP A 54 -10.98 -4.33 4.19
C ASP A 54 -11.71 -3.07 3.70
N LYS A 55 -10.99 -2.15 3.04
CA LYS A 55 -11.53 -0.85 2.63
C LYS A 55 -10.69 -0.20 1.54
N PHE A 56 -11.28 0.76 0.85
CA PHE A 56 -10.53 1.74 0.07
C PHE A 56 -10.96 3.15 0.46
N GLU A 57 -10.13 4.12 0.15
CA GLU A 57 -10.30 5.51 0.51
C GLU A 57 -10.06 6.40 -0.70
N ILE A 58 -10.97 7.34 -0.95
CA ILE A 58 -10.89 8.31 -2.05
C ILE A 58 -10.90 9.70 -1.43
N ASP A 59 -9.80 10.44 -1.54
CA ASP A 59 -9.65 11.81 -1.04
C ASP A 59 -10.18 11.98 0.41
N GLY A 60 -9.77 11.08 1.31
CA GLY A 60 -10.19 11.10 2.73
C GLY A 60 -11.56 10.48 3.02
N THR A 61 -12.31 10.04 2.00
CA THR A 61 -13.58 9.31 2.21
C THR A 61 -13.35 7.81 2.17
N ILE A 62 -13.63 7.15 3.29
CA ILE A 62 -13.45 5.71 3.48
C ILE A 62 -14.71 4.96 3.03
N TYR A 63 -14.52 3.93 2.21
CA TYR A 63 -15.55 2.97 1.81
C TYR A 63 -15.19 1.59 2.36
N LYS A 64 -16.03 1.06 3.25
CA LYS A 64 -15.88 -0.27 3.84
C LYS A 64 -17.13 -1.10 3.58
N LEU A 65 -16.97 -2.27 3.00
CA LEU A 65 -18.04 -3.24 2.78
C LEU A 65 -17.75 -4.46 3.64
N GLY A 66 -18.71 -4.97 4.41
CA GLY A 66 -18.51 -6.20 5.18
C GLY A 66 -19.81 -6.93 5.46
N VAL A 67 -19.69 -8.20 5.80
CA VAL A 67 -20.81 -9.01 6.29
C VAL A 67 -20.92 -8.84 7.79
N ILE A 68 -22.06 -8.35 8.26
CA ILE A 68 -22.38 -8.28 9.68
C ILE A 68 -23.39 -9.36 10.04
N THR A 69 -23.29 -9.89 11.26
CA THR A 69 -24.21 -10.91 11.78
C THR A 69 -24.94 -10.35 12.99
N GLN A 70 -26.26 -10.42 12.98
CA GLN A 70 -27.11 -9.90 14.05
C GLN A 70 -28.01 -11.00 14.61
N TYR A 71 -27.98 -11.22 15.92
CA TYR A 71 -28.88 -12.16 16.57
C TYR A 71 -30.31 -11.61 16.63
N THR A 72 -31.31 -12.44 16.34
CA THR A 72 -32.72 -12.02 16.30
C THR A 72 -33.47 -12.36 17.58
N ASN A 73 -32.97 -13.30 18.38
CA ASN A 73 -33.64 -13.84 19.56
C ASN A 73 -32.91 -13.52 20.89
N LYS A 74 -31.69 -12.98 20.83
CA LYS A 74 -30.89 -12.59 21.99
C LYS A 74 -30.06 -11.35 21.67
N LEU A 75 -29.52 -10.72 22.71
CA LEU A 75 -28.53 -9.67 22.56
C LEU A 75 -27.33 -10.21 21.77
N THR A 76 -26.81 -9.39 20.86
CA THR A 76 -25.62 -9.73 20.09
C THR A 76 -24.42 -9.78 21.05
N PRO A 77 -23.65 -10.89 21.09
CA PRO A 77 -22.47 -11.00 21.94
C PRO A 77 -21.50 -9.84 21.75
N THR A 78 -20.76 -9.46 22.79
CA THR A 78 -19.92 -8.26 22.80
C THR A 78 -18.89 -8.29 21.68
N PHE A 79 -18.22 -9.43 21.48
CA PHE A 79 -17.23 -9.60 20.42
C PHE A 79 -17.81 -9.35 19.02
N LEU A 80 -19.05 -9.83 18.80
CA LEU A 80 -19.71 -9.68 17.51
C LEU A 80 -20.22 -8.24 17.32
N TYR A 81 -20.65 -7.59 18.40
CA TYR A 81 -20.99 -6.16 18.38
C TYR A 81 -19.78 -5.29 17.98
N LEU A 82 -18.62 -5.53 18.60
CA LEU A 82 -17.38 -4.82 18.26
C LEU A 82 -16.97 -5.09 16.80
N ARG A 83 -16.90 -6.36 16.39
CA ARG A 83 -16.59 -6.74 15.00
C ARG A 83 -17.55 -6.11 13.99
N ASN A 84 -18.85 -6.13 14.29
CA ASN A 84 -19.84 -5.47 13.46
C ASN A 84 -19.55 -3.98 13.39
N ASN A 85 -19.28 -3.29 14.50
CA ASN A 85 -18.96 -1.86 14.49
C ASN A 85 -17.71 -1.54 13.68
N GLU A 86 -16.69 -2.38 13.74
CA GLU A 86 -15.46 -2.23 12.97
C GLU A 86 -15.67 -2.39 11.46
N GLY A 87 -16.78 -3.00 11.02
CA GLY A 87 -17.07 -3.17 9.59
C GLY A 87 -17.66 -4.51 9.19
N GLY A 88 -17.66 -5.49 10.10
CA GLY A 88 -18.01 -6.86 9.78
C GLY A 88 -16.89 -7.61 9.04
N LEU A 89 -17.18 -8.86 8.71
CA LEU A 89 -16.26 -9.79 8.06
C LEU A 89 -16.08 -9.47 6.57
N GLN A 90 -14.86 -9.67 6.06
CA GLN A 90 -14.47 -9.42 4.67
C GLN A 90 -14.48 -10.71 3.83
N THR A 91 -15.31 -11.67 4.20
CA THR A 91 -15.39 -12.99 3.57
C THR A 91 -16.82 -13.48 3.59
N ASP A 92 -17.10 -14.46 2.73
CA ASP A 92 -18.35 -15.19 2.76
C ASP A 92 -18.55 -15.89 4.11
N VAL A 93 -19.78 -15.84 4.60
CA VAL A 93 -20.22 -16.52 5.83
C VAL A 93 -21.37 -17.47 5.52
N ASP A 94 -21.52 -18.49 6.35
CA ASP A 94 -22.66 -19.41 6.26
C ASP A 94 -23.92 -18.86 6.94
N VAL A 95 -24.98 -19.67 6.98
CA VAL A 95 -26.27 -19.29 7.58
C VAL A 95 -26.19 -18.94 9.06
N TYR A 96 -25.13 -19.34 9.75
CA TYR A 96 -24.91 -19.06 11.16
C TYR A 96 -23.92 -17.90 11.41
N GLY A 97 -23.39 -17.29 10.35
CA GLY A 97 -22.46 -16.17 10.44
C GLY A 97 -20.99 -16.58 10.65
N LEU A 98 -20.66 -17.86 10.44
CA LEU A 98 -19.29 -18.35 10.49
C LEU A 98 -18.63 -18.21 9.12
N PRO A 99 -17.35 -17.79 9.05
CA PRO A 99 -16.60 -17.73 7.79
C PRO A 99 -16.61 -19.07 7.04
N ILE A 100 -16.89 -19.03 5.74
CA ILE A 100 -16.76 -20.19 4.85
C ILE A 100 -15.30 -20.25 4.39
N ASN A 101 -14.57 -21.28 4.82
CA ASN A 101 -13.19 -21.46 4.40
C ASN A 101 -13.13 -22.27 3.08
N THR A 102 -12.81 -21.60 1.98
CA THR A 102 -12.77 -22.24 0.65
C THR A 102 -11.51 -23.07 0.38
N THR A 103 -10.55 -23.12 1.32
CA THR A 103 -9.27 -23.82 1.14
C THR A 103 -9.29 -25.30 1.51
N GLY A 104 -10.42 -25.83 2.00
CA GLY A 104 -10.56 -27.25 2.33
C GLY A 104 -9.90 -27.70 3.64
N ASN A 105 -9.15 -26.83 4.32
CA ASN A 105 -8.50 -27.11 5.61
C ASN A 105 -9.43 -26.89 6.81
N MET A 106 -10.73 -27.15 6.65
CA MET A 106 -11.70 -26.96 7.73
C MET A 106 -11.60 -28.17 8.67
N ARG A 107 -11.30 -27.92 9.94
CA ARG A 107 -11.39 -28.96 10.98
C ARG A 107 -12.85 -29.39 11.12
N ASP A 108 -13.04 -30.63 11.56
CA ASP A 108 -14.39 -31.10 11.89
C ASP A 108 -14.96 -30.20 13.00
N ASP A 109 -16.24 -29.82 12.89
CA ASP A 109 -16.87 -28.91 13.84
C ASP A 109 -16.75 -29.44 15.30
N LYS A 110 -16.73 -30.77 15.51
CA LYS A 110 -16.55 -31.36 16.85
C LYS A 110 -15.12 -31.18 17.35
N GLU A 111 -14.12 -31.38 16.49
CA GLU A 111 -12.73 -31.15 16.84
C GLU A 111 -12.49 -29.67 17.21
N GLU A 112 -13.10 -28.75 16.47
CA GLU A 112 -13.02 -27.32 16.77
C GLU A 112 -13.69 -26.97 18.10
N ILE A 113 -14.85 -27.56 18.41
CA ILE A 113 -15.49 -27.43 19.74
C ILE A 113 -14.56 -27.92 20.86
N GLU A 114 -13.93 -29.09 20.71
CA GLU A 114 -13.01 -29.61 21.73
C GLU A 114 -11.79 -28.71 21.96
N ILE A 115 -11.28 -28.08 20.91
CA ILE A 115 -10.19 -27.09 21.01
C ILE A 115 -10.66 -25.86 21.78
N LEU A 116 -11.81 -25.29 21.40
CA LEU A 116 -12.37 -24.10 22.05
C LEU A 116 -12.69 -24.37 23.53
N GLN A 117 -13.20 -25.55 23.87
CA GLN A 117 -13.44 -25.95 25.27
C GLN A 117 -12.14 -26.03 26.08
N ARG A 118 -11.07 -26.57 25.49
CA ARG A 118 -9.73 -26.58 26.12
C ARG A 118 -9.18 -25.17 26.31
N GLU A 119 -9.40 -24.29 25.34
CA GLU A 119 -9.00 -22.89 25.39
C GLU A 119 -9.74 -22.12 26.48
N ILE A 120 -11.07 -22.26 26.57
CA ILE A 120 -11.88 -21.67 27.65
C ILE A 120 -11.35 -22.11 29.01
N LYS A 121 -11.11 -23.42 29.21
CA LYS A 121 -10.58 -23.92 30.48
C LYS A 121 -9.24 -23.28 30.84
N ARG A 122 -8.33 -23.13 29.87
CA ARG A 122 -7.04 -22.46 30.06
C ARG A 122 -7.22 -20.98 30.41
N LEU A 123 -8.15 -20.29 29.74
CA LEU A 123 -8.46 -18.89 29.98
C LEU A 123 -9.07 -18.67 31.37
N GLU A 124 -9.99 -19.53 31.80
CA GLU A 124 -10.56 -19.51 33.15
C GLU A 124 -9.49 -19.75 34.24
N GLU A 125 -8.54 -20.66 34.01
CA GLU A 125 -7.42 -20.89 34.92
C GLU A 125 -6.48 -19.68 34.99
N ASN A 126 -6.23 -19.01 33.85
CA ASN A 126 -5.46 -17.77 33.81
C ASN A 126 -6.18 -16.65 34.55
N GLN A 127 -7.50 -16.51 34.34
CA GLN A 127 -8.35 -15.52 35.01
C GLN A 127 -8.20 -15.59 36.54
N ARG A 128 -8.15 -16.80 37.11
CA ARG A 128 -7.99 -17.03 38.56
C ARG A 128 -6.61 -16.61 39.11
N LYS A 129 -5.60 -16.48 38.24
CA LYS A 129 -4.20 -16.18 38.63
C LYS A 129 -3.82 -14.70 38.45
N LEU A 130 -4.67 -13.88 37.84
CA LEU A 130 -4.33 -12.52 37.43
C LEU A 130 -4.76 -11.43 38.44
N GLY A 131 -3.88 -10.44 38.64
CA GLY A 131 -4.10 -9.29 39.54
C GLY A 131 -4.26 -7.92 38.85
N PHE A 132 -4.23 -7.86 37.52
CA PHE A 132 -4.41 -6.62 36.75
C PHE A 132 -5.75 -6.61 36.00
N TYR A 133 -6.47 -5.49 36.07
CA TYR A 133 -7.83 -5.33 35.54
C TYR A 133 -7.92 -5.44 34.01
N ASP A 134 -6.98 -4.86 33.25
CA ASP A 134 -7.04 -4.83 31.78
C ASP A 134 -6.93 -6.23 31.15
N ASN A 135 -6.04 -7.06 31.68
CA ASN A 135 -5.91 -8.45 31.24
C ASN A 135 -7.13 -9.31 31.63
N PHE A 136 -7.83 -8.94 32.71
CA PHE A 136 -9.05 -9.64 33.14
C PHE A 136 -10.21 -9.42 32.16
N ILE A 137 -10.42 -8.18 31.69
CA ILE A 137 -11.45 -7.86 30.69
C ILE A 137 -11.17 -8.55 29.35
N GLN A 138 -9.90 -8.58 28.93
CA GLN A 138 -9.49 -9.27 27.71
C GLN A 138 -9.79 -10.78 27.77
N ILE A 139 -9.49 -11.43 28.89
CA ILE A 139 -9.77 -12.86 29.08
C ILE A 139 -11.27 -13.16 29.06
N LEU A 140 -12.09 -12.32 29.72
CA LEU A 140 -13.55 -12.47 29.69
C LEU A 140 -14.12 -12.38 28.27
N PHE A 141 -13.57 -11.47 27.47
CA PHE A 141 -13.95 -11.29 26.07
C PHE A 141 -13.61 -12.52 25.23
N GLU A 142 -12.40 -13.08 25.38
CA GLU A 142 -11.97 -14.29 24.67
C GLU A 142 -12.82 -15.51 25.04
N ILE A 143 -13.21 -15.65 26.32
CA ILE A 143 -14.13 -16.70 26.77
C ILE A 143 -15.51 -16.52 26.12
N GLU A 144 -16.07 -15.31 26.10
CA GLU A 144 -17.37 -15.03 25.46
C GLU A 144 -17.35 -15.37 23.96
N GLU A 145 -16.26 -14.99 23.25
CA GLU A 145 -16.08 -15.31 21.84
C GLU A 145 -16.01 -16.83 21.61
N ALA A 146 -15.19 -17.55 22.37
CA ALA A 146 -15.05 -18.99 22.26
C ALA A 146 -16.37 -19.72 22.56
N GLN A 147 -17.07 -19.33 23.62
CA GLN A 147 -18.37 -19.92 23.99
C GLN A 147 -19.42 -19.66 22.91
N SER A 148 -19.49 -18.43 22.40
CA SER A 148 -20.40 -18.08 21.32
C SER A 148 -20.12 -18.89 20.05
N LYS A 149 -18.84 -19.15 19.74
CA LYS A 149 -18.45 -19.98 18.60
C LYS A 149 -18.84 -21.44 18.80
N ILE A 150 -18.69 -21.99 20.01
CA ILE A 150 -19.16 -23.35 20.36
C ILE A 150 -20.67 -23.46 20.13
N ASP A 151 -21.47 -22.53 20.65
CA ASP A 151 -22.94 -22.55 20.49
C ASP A 151 -23.34 -22.61 19.01
N VAL A 152 -22.64 -21.82 18.18
CA VAL A 152 -22.88 -21.72 16.74
C VAL A 152 -22.49 -23.01 16.01
N LEU A 153 -21.33 -23.60 16.34
CA LEU A 153 -20.89 -24.88 15.80
C LEU A 153 -21.84 -26.01 16.19
N GLN A 154 -22.34 -26.03 17.42
CA GLN A 154 -23.36 -26.99 17.86
C GLN A 154 -24.64 -26.87 17.03
N MET A 155 -25.16 -25.65 16.84
CA MET A 155 -26.33 -25.42 15.97
C MET A 155 -26.08 -25.96 14.55
N ARG A 156 -24.88 -25.75 13.99
CA ARG A 156 -24.49 -26.26 12.67
C ARG A 156 -24.48 -27.79 12.62
N ILE A 157 -23.86 -28.46 13.59
CA ILE A 157 -23.81 -29.93 13.70
C ILE A 157 -25.23 -30.52 13.74
N TYR A 158 -26.11 -29.93 14.56
CA TYR A 158 -27.49 -30.39 14.72
C TYR A 158 -28.44 -29.88 13.64
N LYS A 159 -27.96 -29.06 12.69
CA LYS A 159 -28.75 -28.41 11.63
C LYS A 159 -29.96 -27.64 12.17
N SER A 160 -29.80 -27.03 13.33
CA SER A 160 -30.84 -26.21 13.97
C SER A 160 -31.09 -24.93 13.15
N PRO A 161 -32.30 -24.36 13.17
CA PRO A 161 -32.54 -23.06 12.54
C PRO A 161 -31.60 -21.98 13.10
N SER A 162 -31.03 -21.16 12.21
CA SER A 162 -30.14 -20.07 12.62
C SER A 162 -30.90 -19.04 13.46
N SER A 163 -30.26 -18.61 14.55
CA SER A 163 -30.74 -17.56 15.45
C SER A 163 -30.24 -16.16 15.06
N CYS A 164 -29.51 -16.06 13.95
CA CYS A 164 -28.94 -14.81 13.47
C CYS A 164 -29.30 -14.53 12.00
N ARG A 165 -29.21 -13.27 11.61
CA ARG A 165 -29.32 -12.82 10.22
C ARG A 165 -28.04 -12.12 9.79
N ASN A 166 -27.60 -12.48 8.60
CA ASN A 166 -26.44 -11.88 7.96
C ASN A 166 -26.89 -10.76 7.02
N HIS A 167 -26.13 -9.67 7.01
CA HIS A 167 -26.39 -8.52 6.15
C HIS A 167 -25.08 -8.03 5.55
N LEU A 168 -25.14 -7.52 4.32
CA LEU A 168 -24.07 -6.69 3.79
C LEU A 168 -24.24 -5.28 4.33
N ARG A 169 -23.16 -4.73 4.88
CA ARG A 169 -23.10 -3.35 5.32
C ARG A 169 -22.07 -2.59 4.50
N LEU A 170 -22.52 -1.54 3.81
CA LEU A 170 -21.64 -0.51 3.28
C LEU A 170 -21.56 0.61 4.30
N THR A 171 -20.34 0.95 4.71
CA THR A 171 -20.02 2.08 5.58
C THR A 171 -19.21 3.09 4.79
N VAL A 172 -19.69 4.33 4.73
CA VAL A 172 -19.01 5.46 4.10
C VAL A 172 -18.73 6.51 5.16
N ILE A 173 -17.46 6.88 5.31
CA ILE A 173 -16.99 7.83 6.34
C ILE A 173 -16.28 8.99 5.65
N THR A 174 -16.71 10.22 5.92
CA THR A 174 -16.10 11.45 5.38
C THR A 174 -15.95 12.47 6.50
N GLY A 175 -14.75 12.61 7.05
CA GLY A 175 -14.54 13.39 8.28
C GLY A 175 -15.38 12.82 9.41
N GLU A 176 -16.21 13.66 10.04
CA GLU A 176 -17.16 13.24 11.09
C GLU A 176 -18.45 12.62 10.53
N ASN A 177 -18.71 12.78 9.23
CA ASN A 177 -19.92 12.24 8.63
C ASN A 177 -19.82 10.73 8.47
N TYR A 178 -20.84 10.03 8.95
CA TYR A 178 -20.89 8.59 8.99
C TYR A 178 -22.20 8.09 8.39
N LYS A 179 -22.11 7.30 7.31
CA LYS A 179 -23.27 6.73 6.61
C LYS A 179 -23.18 5.21 6.57
N LYS A 180 -24.30 4.55 6.86
CA LYS A 180 -24.47 3.09 6.80
C LYS A 180 -25.61 2.76 5.86
N GLU A 181 -25.37 1.81 4.98
CA GLU A 181 -26.41 1.15 4.20
C GLU A 181 -26.36 -0.34 4.52
N LEU A 182 -27.53 -0.95 4.72
CA LEU A 182 -27.69 -2.33 5.13
C LEU A 182 -28.61 -3.05 4.13
N VAL A 183 -28.18 -4.19 3.62
CA VAL A 183 -29.00 -5.05 2.75
C VAL A 183 -28.87 -6.51 3.18
N ALA A 184 -29.91 -7.30 2.91
CA ALA A 184 -29.88 -8.73 3.20
C ALA A 184 -28.70 -9.43 2.49
N TYR A 185 -28.02 -10.33 3.19
CA TYR A 185 -26.91 -11.10 2.62
C TYR A 185 -27.44 -12.27 1.78
N GLU A 186 -27.74 -11.99 0.51
CA GLU A 186 -28.30 -12.97 -0.44
C GLU A 186 -27.32 -13.41 -1.53
N LYS A 187 -26.22 -12.67 -1.68
CA LYS A 187 -25.20 -12.90 -2.70
C LYS A 187 -23.84 -13.03 -2.05
N PRO A 188 -22.93 -13.85 -2.63
CA PRO A 188 -21.57 -13.96 -2.15
C PRO A 188 -20.90 -12.60 -1.95
N PHE A 189 -20.15 -12.46 -0.85
CA PHE A 189 -19.47 -11.22 -0.48
C PHE A 189 -18.59 -10.70 -1.63
N LYS A 190 -17.84 -11.61 -2.26
CA LYS A 190 -16.98 -11.33 -3.41
C LYS A 190 -17.73 -10.64 -4.56
N LEU A 191 -18.94 -11.11 -4.89
CA LEU A 191 -19.74 -10.51 -5.97
C LEU A 191 -20.28 -9.13 -5.58
N ALA A 192 -20.65 -8.93 -4.32
CA ALA A 192 -21.08 -7.63 -3.82
C ALA A 192 -19.93 -6.60 -3.85
N ARG A 193 -18.71 -7.03 -3.47
CA ARG A 193 -17.50 -6.21 -3.54
C ARG A 193 -17.18 -5.81 -4.98
N GLU A 194 -17.11 -6.79 -5.90
CA GLU A 194 -16.86 -6.53 -7.33
C GLU A 194 -17.94 -5.63 -7.96
N TYR A 195 -19.21 -5.79 -7.56
CA TYR A 195 -20.29 -4.89 -7.98
C TYR A 195 -20.05 -3.45 -7.52
N LEU A 196 -19.71 -3.25 -6.24
CA LEU A 196 -19.45 -1.92 -5.68
C LEU A 196 -18.25 -1.25 -6.37
N GLU A 197 -17.15 -1.98 -6.53
CA GLU A 197 -15.95 -1.52 -7.22
C GLU A 197 -16.27 -1.09 -8.66
N ARG A 198 -16.95 -1.93 -9.43
CA ARG A 198 -17.38 -1.61 -10.81
C ARG A 198 -18.31 -0.43 -10.89
N ARG A 199 -19.06 -0.13 -9.83
CA ARG A 199 -19.96 1.02 -9.76
C ARG A 199 -19.21 2.32 -9.47
N ILE A 200 -18.19 2.26 -8.62
CA ILE A 200 -17.38 3.41 -8.22
C ILE A 200 -16.34 3.75 -9.28
N PHE A 201 -15.67 2.75 -9.84
CA PHE A 201 -14.61 2.91 -10.84
C PHE A 201 -15.13 2.66 -12.27
N CYS A 202 -16.39 3.04 -12.54
CA CYS A 202 -17.03 2.82 -13.84
C CYS A 202 -16.61 3.79 -14.95
N ASN A 203 -15.74 4.76 -14.62
CA ASN A 203 -15.25 5.78 -15.55
C ASN A 203 -14.37 5.15 -16.63
N GLY A 204 -14.43 5.70 -17.85
CA GLY A 204 -13.55 5.29 -18.93
C GLY A 204 -12.08 5.64 -18.69
N TYR A 205 -11.79 6.63 -17.84
CA TYR A 205 -10.43 7.01 -17.48
C TYR A 205 -10.34 7.50 -16.03
N ILE A 206 -9.30 7.09 -15.33
CA ILE A 206 -9.06 7.42 -13.92
C ILE A 206 -7.62 7.92 -13.79
N GLN A 207 -7.47 9.13 -13.27
CA GLN A 207 -6.18 9.74 -12.95
C GLN A 207 -6.03 9.79 -11.44
N VAL A 208 -5.00 9.13 -10.92
CA VAL A 208 -4.69 9.09 -9.49
C VAL A 208 -3.35 9.76 -9.27
N ARG A 209 -3.31 10.81 -8.45
CA ARG A 209 -2.05 11.46 -8.09
C ARG A 209 -1.24 10.56 -7.16
N ASN A 210 -1.82 10.13 -6.05
CA ASN A 210 -1.18 9.29 -5.06
C ASN A 210 -1.98 7.99 -4.88
N LEU A 211 -1.42 6.86 -5.33
CA LEU A 211 -1.97 5.53 -5.09
C LEU A 211 -1.16 4.85 -3.98
N GLN A 212 -1.81 4.47 -2.89
CA GLN A 212 -1.21 3.66 -1.84
C GLN A 212 -1.85 2.27 -1.81
N ILE A 213 -1.03 1.22 -1.92
CA ILE A 213 -1.45 -0.18 -1.74
C ILE A 213 -0.80 -0.73 -0.48
N GLY A 214 -1.64 -1.12 0.48
CA GLY A 214 -1.22 -1.68 1.76
C GLY A 214 -1.48 -0.75 2.95
N GLU A 215 -0.80 -1.04 4.06
CA GLU A 215 -0.99 -0.37 5.35
C GLU A 215 -0.23 0.96 5.45
N ASP A 216 -0.55 1.74 6.47
CA ASP A 216 0.23 2.90 6.87
C ASP A 216 1.48 2.44 7.63
N PHE A 217 2.66 3.03 7.35
CA PHE A 217 3.96 2.66 7.95
C PHE A 217 4.06 2.72 9.49
N LYS A 218 2.95 3.01 10.19
CA LYS A 218 2.90 3.25 11.64
C LYS A 218 1.94 2.34 12.40
N LYS A 219 1.24 1.41 11.74
CA LYS A 219 0.28 0.53 12.41
C LYS A 219 0.62 -0.94 12.17
N HIS A 220 0.97 -1.63 13.25
CA HIS A 220 0.81 -3.07 13.34
C HIS A 220 -0.66 -3.35 13.64
N ASP A 221 -1.51 -3.39 12.60
CA ASP A 221 -2.86 -3.91 12.80
C ASP A 221 -2.77 -5.44 12.79
N LEU A 222 -3.00 -6.03 13.97
CA LEU A 222 -3.11 -7.46 14.23
C LEU A 222 -4.33 -8.01 13.48
N LEU A 223 -4.18 -8.30 12.18
CA LEU A 223 -5.12 -9.13 11.41
C LEU A 223 -4.66 -10.60 11.46
N ASP A 224 -4.34 -11.11 12.65
CA ASP A 224 -4.08 -12.53 12.82
C ASP A 224 -5.39 -13.29 12.61
N GLY A 225 -5.41 -14.17 11.60
CA GLY A 225 -6.51 -15.12 11.36
C GLY A 225 -7.47 -14.82 10.21
N ILE A 226 -7.39 -13.66 9.55
CA ILE A 226 -8.21 -13.38 8.35
C ILE A 226 -7.45 -13.76 7.08
N PRO A 227 -8.01 -14.59 6.17
CA PRO A 227 -7.42 -14.84 4.87
C PRO A 227 -7.26 -13.52 4.11
N LEU A 228 -6.01 -13.06 3.96
CA LEU A 228 -5.71 -11.88 3.15
C LEU A 228 -5.89 -12.21 1.67
N GLU A 229 -6.54 -11.31 0.94
CA GLU A 229 -6.58 -11.36 -0.52
C GLU A 229 -5.15 -11.44 -1.09
N PRO A 230 -4.94 -12.14 -2.23
CA PRO A 230 -3.62 -12.36 -2.80
C PRO A 230 -2.77 -11.09 -2.93
N LEU A 231 -3.38 -9.94 -3.26
CA LEU A 231 -2.71 -8.63 -3.34
C LEU A 231 -1.95 -8.24 -2.06
N PHE A 232 -2.49 -8.57 -0.88
CA PHE A 232 -1.98 -8.12 0.41
C PHE A 232 -1.19 -9.19 1.17
N ARG A 233 -0.99 -10.36 0.58
CA ARG A 233 -0.17 -11.42 1.16
C ARG A 233 1.32 -11.05 1.12
N LYS A 234 2.07 -11.59 2.08
CA LYS A 234 3.52 -11.34 2.23
C LYS A 234 4.31 -11.93 1.07
N ASP A 235 3.92 -13.11 0.60
CA ASP A 235 4.61 -13.81 -0.49
C ASP A 235 4.01 -13.48 -1.87
N PRO A 236 4.82 -13.51 -2.95
CA PRO A 236 4.30 -13.38 -4.31
C PRO A 236 3.22 -14.43 -4.60
N GLN A 237 2.10 -14.01 -5.18
CA GLN A 237 0.97 -14.90 -5.46
C GLN A 237 0.73 -15.17 -6.95
N GLY A 238 1.52 -14.56 -7.84
CA GLY A 238 1.43 -14.77 -9.29
C GLY A 238 0.03 -14.49 -9.84
N ASP A 239 -0.48 -15.43 -10.63
CA ASP A 239 -1.78 -15.31 -11.34
C ASP A 239 -3.01 -15.26 -10.40
N LEU A 240 -2.83 -15.54 -9.11
CA LEU A 240 -3.89 -15.39 -8.12
C LEU A 240 -4.19 -13.90 -7.82
N VAL A 241 -3.27 -13.00 -8.15
CA VAL A 241 -3.46 -11.56 -7.97
C VAL A 241 -4.36 -11.00 -9.07
N LYS A 242 -5.44 -10.32 -8.65
CA LYS A 242 -6.41 -9.72 -9.57
C LYS A 242 -6.08 -8.28 -9.94
N PRO A 243 -6.64 -7.79 -11.06
CA PRO A 243 -6.64 -6.37 -11.41
C PRO A 243 -7.19 -5.48 -10.29
N LEU A 244 -6.56 -4.34 -10.07
CA LEU A 244 -6.90 -3.41 -8.99
C LEU A 244 -8.34 -2.85 -9.12
N LEU A 245 -9.14 -3.01 -8.05
CA LEU A 245 -10.47 -2.39 -7.85
C LEU A 245 -11.43 -2.53 -9.05
N SER A 246 -11.35 -3.64 -9.78
CA SER A 246 -12.16 -3.88 -10.98
C SER A 246 -12.08 -2.75 -12.03
N ILE A 247 -10.95 -2.02 -12.07
CA ILE A 247 -10.69 -0.96 -13.04
C ILE A 247 -10.50 -1.58 -14.43
N ARG A 248 -10.98 -0.90 -15.47
CA ARG A 248 -10.80 -1.34 -16.85
C ARG A 248 -9.33 -1.29 -17.26
N GLU A 249 -8.92 -2.25 -18.10
CA GLU A 249 -7.57 -2.33 -18.65
C GLU A 249 -7.12 -1.03 -19.33
N GLY A 250 -5.88 -0.61 -19.08
CA GLY A 250 -5.27 0.60 -19.63
C GLY A 250 -5.92 1.94 -19.24
N CYS A 251 -6.85 1.94 -18.27
CA CYS A 251 -7.65 3.13 -17.94
C CYS A 251 -7.17 3.85 -16.67
N LEU A 252 -6.09 3.42 -16.05
CA LEU A 252 -5.53 4.00 -14.83
C LEU A 252 -4.21 4.73 -15.11
N GLU A 253 -4.17 6.02 -14.84
CA GLU A 253 -2.92 6.78 -14.70
C GLU A 253 -2.59 6.95 -13.22
N VAL A 254 -1.32 6.71 -12.87
CA VAL A 254 -0.80 6.93 -11.52
C VAL A 254 0.44 7.81 -11.61
N GLU A 255 0.47 8.88 -10.83
CA GLU A 255 1.65 9.74 -10.74
C GLU A 255 2.66 9.21 -9.71
N MET A 256 2.20 8.97 -8.48
CA MET A 256 2.98 8.40 -7.38
C MET A 256 2.35 7.09 -6.91
N LEU A 257 3.12 6.00 -6.95
CA LEU A 257 2.74 4.71 -6.40
C LEU A 257 3.50 4.45 -5.09
N LYS A 258 2.76 4.17 -4.03
CA LYS A 258 3.30 3.79 -2.73
C LYS A 258 2.87 2.36 -2.39
N VAL A 259 3.83 1.48 -2.20
CA VAL A 259 3.58 0.08 -1.81
C VAL A 259 4.25 -0.20 -0.49
N THR A 260 3.47 -0.62 0.51
CA THR A 260 3.98 -0.84 1.87
C THR A 260 4.15 -2.32 2.24
N LYS A 261 3.57 -3.23 1.44
CA LYS A 261 3.70 -4.69 1.58
C LYS A 261 4.44 -5.27 0.37
N ASN A 262 3.86 -6.25 -0.31
CA ASN A 262 4.50 -6.98 -1.41
C ASN A 262 4.43 -6.19 -2.73
N LEU A 263 5.59 -5.73 -3.22
CA LEU A 263 5.72 -4.98 -4.47
C LEU A 263 5.33 -5.83 -5.68
N THR A 264 5.77 -7.09 -5.74
CA THR A 264 5.43 -8.00 -6.84
C THR A 264 3.92 -8.14 -7.02
N ASN A 265 3.17 -8.35 -5.94
CA ASN A 265 1.71 -8.45 -5.98
C ASN A 265 1.07 -7.12 -6.40
N ALA A 266 1.56 -5.99 -5.89
CA ALA A 266 1.05 -4.68 -6.30
C ALA A 266 1.25 -4.43 -7.81
N LEU A 267 2.44 -4.73 -8.34
CA LEU A 267 2.74 -4.58 -9.77
C LEU A 267 1.91 -5.54 -10.62
N THR A 268 1.75 -6.80 -10.21
CA THR A 268 0.86 -7.76 -10.89
C THR A 268 -0.58 -7.25 -10.96
N SER A 269 -1.11 -6.67 -9.86
CA SER A 269 -2.46 -6.11 -9.82
C SER A 269 -2.64 -4.87 -10.70
N LEU A 270 -1.55 -4.13 -10.92
CA LEU A 270 -1.54 -2.91 -11.72
C LEU A 270 -1.26 -3.15 -13.21
N ARG A 271 -0.64 -4.28 -13.56
CA ARG A 271 -0.06 -4.56 -14.87
C ARG A 271 -1.04 -4.34 -16.04
N THR A 272 -2.28 -4.78 -15.91
CA THR A 272 -3.28 -4.66 -16.99
C THR A 272 -4.07 -3.36 -16.92
N VAL A 273 -4.19 -2.75 -15.75
CA VAL A 273 -5.03 -1.55 -15.55
C VAL A 273 -4.29 -0.25 -15.81
N LEU A 274 -2.97 -0.22 -15.60
CA LEU A 274 -2.15 0.96 -15.85
C LEU A 274 -2.11 1.31 -17.33
N SER A 275 -2.22 2.61 -17.62
CA SER A 275 -1.97 3.18 -18.93
C SER A 275 -0.48 3.04 -19.26
N ALA A 276 -0.17 2.43 -20.40
CA ALA A 276 1.22 2.31 -20.88
C ALA A 276 1.82 3.64 -21.37
N ALA A 277 1.02 4.70 -21.47
CA ALA A 277 1.43 5.96 -22.07
C ALA A 277 2.32 6.83 -21.17
N VAL A 278 2.21 6.69 -19.84
CA VAL A 278 2.87 7.59 -18.89
C VAL A 278 3.57 6.77 -17.81
N PRO A 279 4.91 6.83 -17.70
CA PRO A 279 5.62 6.20 -16.60
C PRO A 279 5.29 6.88 -15.26
N LEU A 280 5.41 6.13 -14.16
CA LEU A 280 5.28 6.69 -12.83
C LEU A 280 6.30 7.81 -12.62
N LYS A 281 5.88 8.93 -12.03
CA LYS A 281 6.84 9.94 -11.56
C LYS A 281 7.62 9.43 -10.36
N HIS A 282 6.95 8.65 -9.50
CA HIS A 282 7.58 8.15 -8.28
C HIS A 282 7.00 6.81 -7.84
N LEU A 283 7.86 5.82 -7.64
CA LEU A 283 7.56 4.58 -6.93
C LEU A 283 8.21 4.61 -5.55
N ARG A 284 7.43 4.51 -4.48
CA ARG A 284 7.91 4.44 -3.10
C ARG A 284 7.58 3.07 -2.49
N THR A 285 8.60 2.37 -1.99
CA THR A 285 8.46 1.00 -1.44
C THR A 285 9.28 0.81 -0.17
N VAL A 286 8.98 -0.23 0.60
CA VAL A 286 9.86 -0.79 1.64
C VAL A 286 10.98 -1.64 1.03
N ASN A 287 11.97 -2.01 1.85
CA ASN A 287 13.00 -2.98 1.47
C ASN A 287 12.37 -4.33 1.06
N GLN A 288 12.59 -4.74 -0.17
CA GLN A 288 12.24 -6.08 -0.65
C GLN A 288 13.00 -6.38 -1.93
N SER A 289 13.03 -7.65 -2.32
CA SER A 289 13.58 -8.04 -3.61
C SER A 289 12.77 -7.38 -4.74
N PHE A 290 13.44 -6.63 -5.61
CA PHE A 290 12.80 -6.05 -6.77
C PHE A 290 12.54 -7.13 -7.81
N PRO A 291 11.30 -7.30 -8.28
CA PRO A 291 11.04 -8.10 -9.47
C PRO A 291 11.61 -7.39 -10.70
N ASP A 292 11.93 -8.17 -11.73
CA ASP A 292 12.29 -7.61 -13.03
C ASP A 292 11.03 -7.10 -13.74
N ASP A 293 10.62 -5.85 -13.46
CA ASP A 293 9.37 -5.28 -13.93
C ASP A 293 9.57 -3.94 -14.67
N PRO A 294 8.98 -3.76 -15.87
CA PRO A 294 9.04 -2.50 -16.62
C PRO A 294 8.56 -1.27 -15.85
N ILE A 295 7.56 -1.43 -14.95
CA ILE A 295 7.04 -0.31 -14.15
C ILE A 295 8.15 0.25 -13.26
N ILE A 296 8.97 -0.62 -12.65
CA ILE A 296 10.09 -0.18 -11.81
C ILE A 296 11.17 0.45 -12.68
N LYS A 297 11.56 -0.20 -13.78
CA LYS A 297 12.63 0.29 -14.69
C LYS A 297 12.31 1.66 -15.30
N THR A 298 11.05 1.90 -15.64
CA THR A 298 10.61 3.13 -16.34
C THR A 298 10.17 4.24 -15.39
N SER A 299 9.98 3.94 -14.10
CA SER A 299 9.68 4.97 -13.09
C SER A 299 10.74 6.07 -13.09
N GLN A 300 10.33 7.34 -13.00
CA GLN A 300 11.28 8.46 -13.01
C GLN A 300 12.09 8.55 -11.72
N LEU A 301 11.59 7.99 -10.61
CA LEU A 301 12.27 7.88 -9.34
C LEU A 301 11.74 6.64 -8.60
N VAL A 302 12.65 5.85 -8.03
CA VAL A 302 12.34 4.81 -7.05
C VAL A 302 12.87 5.25 -5.68
N SER A 303 12.02 5.32 -4.66
CA SER A 303 12.44 5.56 -3.29
C SER A 303 12.16 4.37 -2.38
N MET A 304 13.13 4.08 -1.53
CA MET A 304 13.06 2.99 -0.56
C MET A 304 13.04 3.57 0.85
N VAL A 305 12.09 3.11 1.65
CA VAL A 305 11.87 3.61 3.02
C VAL A 305 12.31 2.57 4.04
N GLY A 306 12.91 3.05 5.13
CA GLY A 306 13.28 2.26 6.30
C GLY A 306 14.78 2.07 6.48
N LYS A 307 15.18 1.27 7.48
CA LYS A 307 16.59 0.99 7.77
C LYS A 307 17.13 0.03 6.72
N LEU A 308 17.91 0.55 5.78
CA LEU A 308 18.40 -0.19 4.61
C LEU A 308 19.92 -0.38 4.67
N PRO A 309 20.43 -1.57 4.32
CA PRO A 309 21.85 -1.72 4.07
C PRO A 309 22.23 -1.06 2.72
N PHE A 310 23.48 -0.59 2.61
CA PHE A 310 23.94 0.19 1.45
C PHE A 310 23.87 -0.58 0.12
N TYR A 311 24.09 -1.90 0.14
CA TYR A 311 24.06 -2.77 -1.05
C TYR A 311 22.72 -2.78 -1.80
N VAL A 312 21.63 -2.30 -1.18
CA VAL A 312 20.32 -2.24 -1.84
C VAL A 312 20.35 -1.35 -3.09
N LEU A 313 21.23 -0.33 -3.12
CA LEU A 313 21.42 0.52 -4.31
C LEU A 313 21.89 -0.29 -5.53
N SER A 314 22.79 -1.27 -5.35
CA SER A 314 23.24 -2.16 -6.45
C SER A 314 22.13 -3.07 -6.97
N ARG A 315 21.12 -3.37 -6.14
CA ARG A 315 20.02 -4.28 -6.48
C ARG A 315 18.82 -3.58 -7.12
N SER A 316 18.82 -2.25 -7.17
CA SER A 316 17.72 -1.52 -7.77
C SER A 316 17.75 -1.66 -9.29
N PRO A 317 16.66 -2.10 -9.94
CA PRO A 317 16.58 -2.15 -11.39
C PRO A 317 16.36 -0.77 -12.04
N ASN A 318 16.30 0.30 -11.24
CA ASN A 318 16.07 1.66 -11.71
C ASN A 318 17.32 2.54 -11.53
N ASN A 319 17.68 3.26 -12.58
CA ASN A 319 18.87 4.13 -12.61
C ASN A 319 18.72 5.41 -11.76
N ARG A 320 17.54 5.73 -11.25
CA ARG A 320 17.27 6.87 -10.36
C ARG A 320 16.64 6.39 -9.07
N THR A 321 17.48 6.08 -8.10
CA THR A 321 17.08 5.44 -6.83
C THR A 321 17.45 6.31 -5.62
N HIS A 322 16.53 6.43 -4.66
CA HIS A 322 16.72 7.18 -3.43
C HIS A 322 16.45 6.31 -2.20
N ILE A 323 17.29 6.43 -1.18
CA ILE A 323 17.04 5.86 0.16
C ILE A 323 16.55 6.98 1.09
N ASP A 324 15.27 6.91 1.44
CA ASP A 324 14.56 7.87 2.30
C ASP A 324 14.61 7.42 3.77
N SER A 325 15.82 7.27 4.33
CA SER A 325 16.10 6.96 5.75
C SER A 325 17.60 6.76 6.03
N TYR A 326 17.96 6.65 7.31
CA TYR A 326 19.26 6.22 7.81
C TYR A 326 19.63 4.80 7.36
N THR A 327 20.81 4.65 6.76
CA THR A 327 21.42 3.35 6.43
C THR A 327 22.25 2.82 7.59
N ASP A 328 22.07 1.56 7.98
CA ASP A 328 23.02 0.88 8.89
C ASP A 328 24.31 0.62 8.12
N PHE A 329 25.44 1.15 8.60
CA PHE A 329 26.71 1.13 7.87
C PHE A 329 27.80 0.33 8.62
N PRO A 330 27.93 -0.98 8.39
CA PRO A 330 29.21 -1.66 8.57
C PRO A 330 30.12 -1.28 7.40
N SER A 331 31.31 -0.75 7.68
CA SER A 331 32.29 -0.26 6.68
C SER A 331 32.68 -1.29 5.61
N LEU A 332 32.70 -2.59 5.96
CA LEU A 332 33.00 -3.68 5.03
C LEU A 332 32.00 -3.75 3.87
N SER A 333 30.70 -3.63 4.16
CA SER A 333 29.64 -3.72 3.13
C SER A 333 29.67 -2.58 2.12
N PHE A 334 30.26 -1.45 2.49
CA PHE A 334 30.36 -0.28 1.62
C PHE A 334 31.44 -0.48 0.55
N THR A 335 32.65 -0.86 0.97
CA THR A 335 33.78 -1.01 0.06
C THR A 335 33.49 -2.09 -0.99
N ASP A 336 32.88 -3.20 -0.58
CA ASP A 336 32.48 -4.28 -1.50
C ASP A 336 31.50 -3.79 -2.57
N VAL A 337 30.51 -2.98 -2.18
CA VAL A 337 29.51 -2.42 -3.09
C VAL A 337 30.14 -1.45 -4.09
N VAL A 338 31.03 -0.55 -3.64
CA VAL A 338 31.64 0.42 -4.56
C VAL A 338 32.67 -0.26 -5.47
N ASN A 339 33.39 -1.29 -4.98
CA ASN A 339 34.26 -2.09 -5.83
C ASN A 339 33.46 -2.85 -6.91
N GLU A 340 32.29 -3.39 -6.56
CA GLU A 340 31.38 -3.99 -7.55
C GLU A 340 30.96 -2.96 -8.60
N TRP A 341 30.66 -1.72 -8.19
CA TRP A 341 30.35 -0.64 -9.12
C TRP A 341 31.51 -0.25 -10.04
N MET A 342 32.76 -0.28 -9.54
CA MET A 342 33.96 0.01 -10.33
C MET A 342 34.16 -0.99 -11.46
N GLU A 343 33.78 -2.25 -11.27
CA GLU A 343 33.88 -3.32 -12.28
C GLU A 343 32.65 -3.41 -13.20
N SER A 344 31.54 -2.80 -12.78
CA SER A 344 30.26 -2.84 -13.48
C SER A 344 30.17 -1.83 -14.64
N ASP A 345 29.48 -2.22 -15.71
CA ASP A 345 29.22 -1.35 -16.86
C ASP A 345 28.02 -0.41 -16.59
N MET A 346 28.20 0.50 -15.64
CA MET A 346 27.17 1.47 -15.25
C MET A 346 26.97 2.54 -16.34
N SER A 347 25.70 2.82 -16.66
CA SER A 347 25.36 3.87 -17.62
C SER A 347 25.58 5.27 -17.05
N VAL A 348 26.12 6.17 -17.87
CA VAL A 348 26.11 7.61 -17.56
C VAL A 348 24.69 8.10 -17.33
N GLY A 349 24.49 8.91 -16.30
CA GLY A 349 23.18 9.40 -15.88
C GLY A 349 22.52 8.54 -14.79
N THR A 350 23.07 7.38 -14.44
CA THR A 350 22.68 6.68 -13.21
C THR A 350 22.91 7.60 -12.01
N TYR A 351 21.91 7.70 -11.16
CA TYR A 351 21.82 8.63 -10.05
C TYR A 351 21.22 7.96 -8.83
N TYR A 352 22.07 7.70 -7.85
CA TYR A 352 21.68 7.24 -6.54
C TYR A 352 21.74 8.37 -5.53
N SER A 353 20.86 8.34 -4.54
CA SER A 353 20.86 9.31 -3.47
C SER A 353 20.38 8.71 -2.16
N MET A 354 20.72 9.36 -1.04
CA MET A 354 20.28 8.95 0.28
C MET A 354 20.11 10.16 1.20
N GLY A 355 19.07 10.11 2.03
CA GLY A 355 18.84 11.12 3.06
C GLY A 355 19.79 10.95 4.24
N ILE A 356 20.33 12.06 4.75
CA ILE A 356 21.28 12.10 5.86
C ILE A 356 20.79 13.08 6.94
N HIS A 357 20.62 12.58 8.17
CA HIS A 357 20.05 13.34 9.28
C HIS A 357 21.06 14.18 10.07
N ALA A 358 22.36 13.88 9.97
CA ALA A 358 23.37 14.50 10.83
C ALA A 358 24.69 14.71 10.09
N ALA A 359 25.27 15.90 10.22
CA ALA A 359 26.54 16.27 9.60
C ALA A 359 27.72 15.35 9.99
N PRO A 360 27.88 14.86 11.24
CA PRO A 360 28.96 13.92 11.57
C PRO A 360 28.90 12.60 10.79
N PHE A 361 27.69 12.12 10.47
CA PHE A 361 27.52 10.92 9.66
C PHE A 361 27.91 11.16 8.20
N LEU A 362 27.59 12.37 7.68
CA LEU A 362 28.01 12.79 6.35
C LEU A 362 29.54 12.76 6.22
N GLU A 363 30.27 13.35 7.17
CA GLU A 363 31.74 13.37 7.14
C GLU A 363 32.33 11.96 7.22
N GLY A 364 31.74 11.07 8.04
CA GLY A 364 32.09 9.65 8.08
C GLY A 364 31.97 8.97 6.71
N LEU A 365 30.88 9.24 5.98
CA LEU A 365 30.66 8.70 4.63
C LEU A 365 31.66 9.26 3.61
N PHE A 366 31.90 10.57 3.59
CA PHE A 366 32.90 11.15 2.69
C PHE A 366 34.29 10.57 2.94
N ASN A 367 34.66 10.35 4.20
CA ASN A 367 35.92 9.68 4.54
C ASN A 367 36.02 8.24 4.01
N LEU A 368 34.90 7.52 3.86
CA LEU A 368 34.89 6.21 3.21
C LEU A 368 35.12 6.35 1.70
N PHE A 369 34.43 7.28 1.04
CA PHE A 369 34.63 7.53 -0.40
C PHE A 369 36.05 8.01 -0.74
N ARG A 370 36.63 8.91 0.08
CA ARG A 370 38.02 9.41 -0.12
C ARG A 370 39.08 8.32 -0.01
N LYS A 371 38.82 7.24 0.72
CA LYS A 371 39.75 6.11 0.89
C LYS A 371 39.73 5.13 -0.28
N LEU A 372 38.81 5.30 -1.23
CA LEU A 372 38.73 4.41 -2.38
C LEU A 372 39.89 4.63 -3.36
N PRO A 373 40.33 3.59 -4.07
CA PRO A 373 41.42 3.70 -5.04
C PRO A 373 41.14 4.76 -6.11
N GLY A 374 42.08 5.69 -6.29
CA GLY A 374 41.98 6.74 -7.29
C GLY A 374 40.96 7.84 -6.98
N ALA A 375 40.37 7.85 -5.77
CA ALA A 375 39.47 8.91 -5.37
C ALA A 375 40.20 10.25 -5.24
N GLU A 376 39.62 11.31 -5.78
CA GLU A 376 40.16 12.67 -5.72
C GLU A 376 39.09 13.66 -5.26
N THR A 377 39.52 14.75 -4.63
CA THR A 377 38.63 15.86 -4.31
C THR A 377 38.52 16.80 -5.51
N ALA A 378 37.30 17.15 -5.88
CA ALA A 378 36.98 17.96 -7.04
C ALA A 378 35.94 19.04 -6.73
N GLU A 379 35.87 20.02 -7.62
CA GLU A 379 34.79 20.99 -7.73
C GLU A 379 33.78 20.52 -8.77
N ASN A 380 32.51 20.49 -8.37
CA ASN A 380 31.39 20.22 -9.25
C ASN A 380 30.53 21.47 -9.41
N LYS A 381 30.05 21.74 -10.63
CA LYS A 381 29.11 22.84 -10.92
C LYS A 381 27.85 22.77 -10.04
N GLU A 382 27.45 21.58 -9.64
CA GLU A 382 26.26 21.28 -8.84
C GLU A 382 26.42 21.70 -7.36
N THR A 383 27.65 21.80 -6.85
CA THR A 383 27.94 22.09 -5.44
C THR A 383 28.78 23.34 -5.18
N ARG A 384 29.51 23.86 -6.17
CA ARG A 384 30.47 24.99 -6.03
C ARG A 384 29.92 26.26 -5.35
N SER A 385 28.60 26.44 -5.34
CA SER A 385 27.93 27.61 -4.74
C SER A 385 27.01 27.22 -3.58
N THR A 386 27.23 26.05 -2.99
CA THR A 386 26.45 25.50 -1.88
C THR A 386 27.28 25.47 -0.61
N ARG A 387 26.63 25.18 0.53
CA ARG A 387 27.28 25.03 1.84
C ARG A 387 28.29 23.86 1.87
N PHE A 388 28.18 22.91 0.94
CA PHE A 388 29.05 21.73 0.84
C PHE A 388 29.66 21.67 -0.56
N PRO A 389 30.68 22.50 -0.87
CA PRO A 389 31.25 22.59 -2.21
C PRO A 389 31.99 21.32 -2.64
N GLU A 390 32.39 20.49 -1.67
CA GLU A 390 33.15 19.26 -1.91
C GLU A 390 32.41 18.26 -2.78
N CYS A 391 33.12 17.75 -3.79
CA CYS A 391 32.75 16.57 -4.56
C CYS A 391 33.92 15.58 -4.51
N VAL A 392 33.64 14.32 -4.19
CA VAL A 392 34.61 13.23 -4.35
C VAL A 392 34.36 12.59 -5.69
N ILE A 393 35.39 12.50 -6.52
CA ILE A 393 35.35 11.79 -7.80
C ILE A 393 36.03 10.44 -7.65
N ILE A 394 35.44 9.40 -8.20
CA ILE A 394 35.99 8.05 -8.16
C ILE A 394 36.02 7.53 -9.60
N PRO A 395 37.21 7.15 -10.12
CA PRO A 395 37.32 6.56 -11.44
C PRO A 395 36.48 5.29 -11.56
N MET A 396 35.70 5.19 -12.63
CA MET A 396 34.86 4.03 -12.94
C MET A 396 35.27 3.44 -14.30
N LYS A 397 34.76 2.24 -14.61
CA LYS A 397 34.98 1.59 -15.91
C LYS A 397 34.44 2.41 -17.08
N ASN A 398 34.89 2.09 -18.29
CA ASN A 398 34.41 2.68 -19.55
C ASN A 398 34.55 4.22 -19.64
N ASN A 399 35.63 4.77 -19.07
CA ASN A 399 35.91 6.22 -19.09
C ASN A 399 34.78 7.05 -18.44
N THR A 400 34.18 6.51 -17.38
CA THR A 400 33.21 7.20 -16.54
C THR A 400 33.82 7.51 -15.17
N GLU A 401 33.15 8.39 -14.42
CA GLU A 401 33.47 8.72 -13.03
C GLU A 401 32.19 8.73 -12.19
N LEU A 402 32.31 8.32 -10.94
CA LEU A 402 31.26 8.51 -9.94
C LEU A 402 31.53 9.80 -9.19
N ASN A 403 30.57 10.73 -9.25
CA ASN A 403 30.63 11.99 -8.53
C ASN A 403 29.76 11.87 -7.28
N VAL A 404 30.41 12.00 -6.13
CA VAL A 404 29.77 11.92 -4.82
C VAL A 404 29.80 13.29 -4.17
N TYR A 405 28.63 13.84 -3.87
CA TYR A 405 28.49 15.17 -3.31
C TYR A 405 27.23 15.30 -2.46
N CYS A 406 27.11 16.37 -1.71
CA CYS A 406 25.99 16.59 -0.79
C CYS A 406 25.42 17.99 -0.96
N ASN A 407 24.10 18.13 -0.83
CA ASN A 407 23.40 19.41 -0.78
C ASN A 407 22.27 19.36 0.26
N GLU A 408 21.74 20.53 0.61
CA GLU A 408 20.41 20.62 1.23
C GLU A 408 19.34 20.27 0.16
N PRO A 409 18.31 19.46 0.47
CA PRO A 409 17.27 19.13 -0.49
C PRO A 409 16.56 20.38 -1.03
N ASN A 410 16.43 20.48 -2.36
CA ASN A 410 15.65 21.55 -2.99
C ASN A 410 14.13 21.31 -2.84
N ASN A 411 13.29 22.19 -3.40
CA ASN A 411 11.83 22.08 -3.26
C ASN A 411 11.23 20.78 -3.82
N GLU A 412 11.76 20.26 -4.93
CA GLU A 412 11.33 18.97 -5.50
C GLU A 412 11.84 17.80 -4.65
N GLU A 413 13.08 17.88 -4.17
CA GLU A 413 13.70 16.81 -3.37
C GLU A 413 13.04 16.67 -2.00
N LYS A 414 12.51 17.77 -1.44
CA LYS A 414 11.70 17.75 -0.21
C LYS A 414 10.42 16.93 -0.34
N GLU A 415 9.95 16.62 -1.55
CA GLU A 415 8.79 15.73 -1.73
C GLU A 415 9.12 14.26 -1.38
N TYR A 416 10.38 13.86 -1.49
CA TYR A 416 10.82 12.47 -1.30
C TYR A 416 11.94 12.27 -0.27
N CYS A 417 12.60 13.33 0.18
CA CYS A 417 13.71 13.30 1.12
C CYS A 417 13.43 14.29 2.26
N SER A 418 13.08 13.77 3.44
CA SER A 418 12.74 14.60 4.61
C SER A 418 13.92 15.00 5.49
N THR A 419 15.14 14.62 5.12
CA THR A 419 16.35 14.83 5.92
C THR A 419 16.99 16.19 5.67
N GLU A 420 17.87 16.64 6.57
CA GLU A 420 18.57 17.94 6.43
C GLU A 420 19.49 17.96 5.20
N PHE A 421 20.14 16.83 4.93
CA PHE A 421 21.09 16.69 3.84
C PHE A 421 20.69 15.54 2.92
N ILE A 422 21.06 15.65 1.64
CA ILE A 422 20.94 14.58 0.65
C ILE A 422 22.31 14.30 0.03
N LEU A 423 22.84 13.09 0.27
CA LEU A 423 24.02 12.60 -0.43
C LEU A 423 23.61 12.13 -1.82
N LYS A 424 24.40 12.49 -2.82
CA LYS A 424 24.16 12.26 -4.24
C LYS A 424 25.36 11.54 -4.84
N MET A 425 25.09 10.48 -5.58
CA MET A 425 26.04 9.58 -6.22
C MET A 425 25.65 9.48 -7.69
N LYS A 426 26.38 10.14 -8.58
CA LYS A 426 25.99 10.30 -9.99
C LYS A 426 27.10 9.85 -10.93
N TRP A 427 26.77 8.94 -11.84
CA TRP A 427 27.69 8.49 -12.89
C TRP A 427 27.75 9.50 -14.02
N GLN A 428 28.96 9.93 -14.35
CA GLN A 428 29.26 10.98 -15.31
C GLN A 428 30.37 10.53 -16.27
N PRO A 429 30.49 11.17 -17.45
CA PRO A 429 31.69 11.02 -18.27
C PRO A 429 32.92 11.53 -17.50
N LYS A 430 34.07 10.89 -17.69
CA LYS A 430 35.32 11.33 -17.07
C LYS A 430 35.63 12.79 -17.39
N GLY A 431 36.01 13.56 -16.36
CA GLY A 431 36.34 14.99 -16.46
C GLY A 431 35.13 15.91 -16.36
N TYR A 432 33.99 15.41 -15.87
CA TYR A 432 32.81 16.26 -15.61
C TYR A 432 33.06 17.21 -14.44
N ALA A 433 33.64 16.70 -13.35
CA ALA A 433 34.10 17.52 -12.23
C ALA A 433 35.58 17.89 -12.37
N ARG A 434 35.98 19.05 -11.85
CA ARG A 434 37.34 19.58 -11.95
C ARG A 434 38.10 19.29 -10.67
N VAL A 435 39.14 18.47 -10.75
CA VAL A 435 40.02 18.15 -9.61
C VAL A 435 40.59 19.43 -9.00
N VAL A 436 40.46 19.56 -7.68
CA VAL A 436 41.11 20.62 -6.90
C VAL A 436 42.47 20.08 -6.51
N LYS A 437 43.53 20.67 -7.06
CA LYS A 437 44.91 20.30 -6.73
C LYS A 437 45.43 21.10 -5.55
#